data_AF-A0A4Y2KKA8-F1
#
_entry.id   AF-A0A4Y2KKA8-F1
#
_cell.length_a   1.000
_cell.length_b   1.000
_cell.length_c   1.000
_cell.angle_alpha   90.00
_cell.angle_beta   90.00
_cell.angle_gamma   90.00
#
_symmetry.space_group_name_H-M   'P 1'
#
loop_
_entity.id
_entity.type
_entity.pdbx_description
1 polymer ?
#
loop_
_entity_poly.entity_id
_entity_poly.type
_entity_poly.pdbx_seq_one_letter_code
_entity_poly.pdbx_strand_id
1 'polypeptide(L)'
;MLEEWQTSWKNGDTGRKIYIIMPSVSLRPTNWIREDVIFFSQHGPFPAYLKIFHLSDSYYCSCGGIGTALHYATECIYTVSWHMRKPAANFEQEWLKRVANNLVSRKKIRGIIKFIRENRDLFRPPQPSTSQRPELNFPSHPRTITCLFADDSAVLAQGTTIKYILRTLQYFLVSPEEWLTKWRIAVNTDKTNAIIFRKGCTNYNPAHLELFEEPIEWVTDVKYLGLIIDNKLTFRQHISYLKEKFWAKIYLCLPLIGRNSSLSLENKLILFKQVLRPILTYAAPIWGLAALSNKKKVQILQNKLLRIIVNAPWFIRNSVIHSDLQIESIEYHIQKLSRKFFTGIIDDPNNLIADQTDFTEFNGRNRYPYAATKWSLPLKPS
;
A
#
# COMPACT_ATOMS: atom_id res chain seq x y z
N MET A 1 21.25 12.28 12.23
CA MET A 1 19.83 11.87 12.16
C MET A 1 18.88 12.86 12.83
N LEU A 2 18.86 13.04 14.17
CA LEU A 2 17.89 13.97 14.80
C LEU A 2 18.15 15.44 14.40
N GLU A 3 19.41 15.84 14.34
CA GLU A 3 19.80 17.20 13.91
C GLU A 3 19.45 17.47 12.45
N GLU A 4 19.68 16.51 11.55
CA GLU A 4 19.28 16.60 10.13
C GLU A 4 17.75 16.73 9.98
N TRP A 5 17.00 15.96 10.76
CA TRP A 5 15.54 16.07 10.82
C TRP A 5 15.10 17.41 11.39
N GLN A 6 15.76 17.92 12.43
CA GLN A 6 15.46 19.22 13.02
C GLN A 6 15.74 20.37 12.04
N THR A 7 16.81 20.29 11.27
CA THR A 7 17.15 21.26 10.21
C THR A 7 16.10 21.23 9.10
N SER A 8 15.70 20.03 8.65
CA SER A 8 14.62 19.88 7.67
C SER A 8 13.28 20.39 8.20
N TRP A 9 12.98 20.15 9.48
CA TRP A 9 11.75 20.62 10.11
C TRP A 9 11.72 22.15 10.26
N LYS A 10 12.85 22.80 10.54
CA LYS A 10 12.94 24.28 10.56
C LYS A 10 12.76 24.87 9.17
N ASN A 11 13.41 24.30 8.16
CA ASN A 11 13.53 24.91 6.83
C ASN A 11 12.46 24.48 5.82
N GLY A 12 11.68 23.44 6.09
CA GLY A 12 10.62 23.01 5.17
C GLY A 12 9.45 24.01 5.06
N ASP A 13 8.59 23.85 4.06
CA ASP A 13 7.36 24.66 3.91
C ASP A 13 6.09 23.89 4.27
N THR A 14 6.18 22.56 4.40
CA THR A 14 5.07 21.71 4.81
C THR A 14 4.92 21.67 6.34
N GLY A 15 3.69 21.46 6.81
CA GLY A 15 3.42 21.26 8.24
C GLY A 15 3.62 22.49 9.14
N ARG A 16 3.71 23.72 8.58
CA ARG A 16 3.97 24.95 9.37
C ARG A 16 2.99 25.17 10.52
N LYS A 17 1.72 24.77 10.36
CA LYS A 17 0.70 24.81 11.44
C LYS A 17 1.09 23.93 12.63
N ILE A 18 1.65 22.76 12.37
CA ILE A 18 2.15 21.85 13.42
C ILE A 18 3.47 22.35 13.99
N TYR A 19 4.35 22.94 13.17
CA TYR A 19 5.61 23.55 13.62
C TYR A 19 5.40 24.60 14.71
N ILE A 20 4.33 25.41 14.62
CA ILE A 20 3.95 26.40 15.64
C ILE A 20 3.75 25.75 17.02
N ILE A 21 3.21 24.53 17.06
CA ILE A 21 2.90 23.81 18.31
C ILE A 21 4.10 22.97 18.76
N MET A 22 4.80 22.34 17.81
CA MET A 22 5.92 21.43 18.05
C MET A 22 7.13 21.86 17.20
N PRO A 23 7.89 22.88 17.63
CA PRO A 23 9.03 23.37 16.87
C PRO A 23 10.25 22.44 16.92
N SER A 24 10.31 21.55 17.91
CA SER A 24 11.41 20.61 18.13
C SER A 24 11.01 19.16 17.79
N VAL A 25 11.83 18.49 16.99
CA VAL A 25 11.72 17.07 16.70
C VAL A 25 12.18 16.27 17.92
N SER A 26 11.44 15.22 18.29
CA SER A 26 11.75 14.36 19.43
C SER A 26 11.51 12.89 19.07
N LEU A 27 12.34 12.00 19.62
CA LEU A 27 12.13 10.55 19.54
C LEU A 27 11.07 10.06 20.51
N ARG A 28 10.67 10.89 21.48
CA ARG A 28 9.59 10.57 22.41
C ARG A 28 8.26 10.88 21.72
N PRO A 29 7.35 9.91 21.59
CA PRO A 29 6.04 10.15 21.01
C PRO A 29 5.29 11.16 21.86
N THR A 30 4.61 12.10 21.21
CA THR A 30 3.71 13.01 21.90
C THR A 30 2.44 12.25 22.30
N ASN A 31 1.88 12.59 23.48
CA ASN A 31 0.63 11.99 23.98
C ASN A 31 -0.61 12.54 23.24
N TRP A 32 -0.54 12.62 21.92
CA TRP A 32 -1.62 13.06 21.05
C TRP A 32 -2.33 11.84 20.48
N ILE A 33 -3.65 11.85 20.55
CA ILE A 33 -4.48 10.84 19.89
C ILE A 33 -4.93 11.34 18.52
N ARG A 34 -5.58 10.48 17.72
CA ARG A 34 -6.04 10.78 16.37
C ARG A 34 -6.84 12.10 16.29
N GLU A 35 -7.75 12.33 17.23
CA GLU A 35 -8.58 13.53 17.29
C GLU A 35 -7.76 14.81 17.51
N ASP A 36 -6.71 14.73 18.35
CA ASP A 36 -5.80 15.86 18.57
C ASP A 36 -5.05 16.18 17.27
N VAL A 37 -4.55 15.15 16.58
CA VAL A 37 -3.83 15.29 15.29
C VAL A 37 -4.73 15.92 14.23
N ILE A 38 -5.97 15.44 14.06
CA ILE A 38 -6.95 15.98 13.10
C ILE A 38 -7.16 17.47 13.33
N PHE A 39 -7.42 17.87 14.58
CA PHE A 39 -7.71 19.26 14.91
C PHE A 39 -6.52 20.19 14.67
N PHE A 40 -5.35 19.88 15.23
CA PHE A 40 -4.18 20.78 15.19
C PHE A 40 -3.53 20.85 13.81
N SER A 41 -3.60 19.78 13.03
CA SER A 41 -3.15 19.82 11.64
C SER A 41 -4.17 20.52 10.73
N GLN A 42 -5.38 20.78 11.23
CA GLN A 42 -6.53 21.26 10.48
C GLN A 42 -6.86 20.36 9.27
N HIS A 43 -6.54 19.07 9.37
CA HIS A 43 -6.89 18.06 8.38
C HIS A 43 -8.21 17.38 8.75
N GLY A 44 -8.81 16.68 7.80
CA GLY A 44 -9.97 15.83 8.04
C GLY A 44 -11.30 16.47 7.64
N PRO A 45 -12.37 16.36 8.44
CA PRO A 45 -13.74 16.64 8.01
C PRO A 45 -14.11 18.13 7.95
N PHE A 46 -13.13 19.03 7.93
CA PHE A 46 -13.36 20.47 7.94
C PHE A 46 -13.68 20.98 6.53
N PRO A 47 -14.83 21.66 6.29
CA PRO A 47 -15.19 22.17 4.96
C PRO A 47 -14.12 23.04 4.31
N ALA A 48 -13.45 23.90 5.08
CA ALA A 48 -12.36 24.74 4.58
C ALA A 48 -11.16 23.90 4.08
N TYR A 49 -10.88 22.76 4.73
CA TYR A 49 -9.85 21.83 4.28
C TYR A 49 -10.31 21.04 3.05
N LEU A 50 -11.53 20.51 3.06
CA LEU A 50 -12.09 19.72 1.95
C LEU A 50 -12.19 20.53 0.64
N LYS A 51 -12.48 21.83 0.73
CA LYS A 51 -12.52 22.71 -0.44
C LYS A 51 -11.17 22.83 -1.14
N ILE A 52 -10.06 22.86 -0.39
CA ILE A 52 -8.69 22.92 -0.94
C ILE A 52 -8.40 21.70 -1.82
N PHE A 53 -8.95 20.53 -1.47
CA PHE A 53 -8.80 19.29 -2.22
C PHE A 53 -9.95 19.01 -3.20
N HIS A 54 -10.82 19.99 -3.45
CA HIS A 54 -12.00 19.84 -4.32
C HIS A 54 -12.94 18.69 -3.92
N LEU A 55 -12.94 18.31 -2.64
CA LEU A 55 -13.84 17.28 -2.07
C LEU A 55 -15.18 17.86 -1.59
N SER A 56 -15.24 19.18 -1.43
CA SER A 56 -16.43 19.97 -1.08
C SER A 56 -16.53 21.18 -2.00
N ASP A 57 -17.75 21.53 -2.39
CA ASP A 57 -18.01 22.73 -3.20
C ASP A 57 -17.99 24.02 -2.36
N SER A 58 -18.10 23.90 -1.03
CA SER A 58 -18.15 25.02 -0.09
C SER A 58 -17.04 24.95 0.96
N TYR A 59 -16.49 26.11 1.34
CA TYR A 59 -15.62 26.26 2.50
C TYR A 59 -16.41 26.58 3.79
N TYR A 60 -17.72 26.74 3.71
CA TYR A 60 -18.58 27.09 4.82
C TYR A 60 -19.06 25.86 5.59
N CYS A 61 -19.22 26.04 6.90
CA CYS A 61 -19.95 25.16 7.80
C CYS A 61 -21.46 25.32 7.55
N SER A 62 -22.25 24.32 7.91
CA SER A 62 -23.71 24.33 7.84
C SER A 62 -24.37 25.41 8.72
N CYS A 63 -23.62 26.05 9.63
CA CYS A 63 -24.08 27.21 10.38
C CYS A 63 -23.79 28.56 9.69
N GLY A 64 -23.18 28.55 8.50
CA GLY A 64 -22.84 29.75 7.73
C GLY A 64 -21.44 30.32 7.98
N GLY A 65 -20.73 29.90 9.03
CA GLY A 65 -19.34 30.30 9.28
C GLY A 65 -18.32 29.57 8.41
N ILE A 66 -17.06 30.01 8.38
CA ILE A 66 -15.99 29.31 7.65
C ILE A 66 -15.66 28.00 8.40
N GLY A 67 -15.74 26.85 7.74
CA GLY A 67 -15.57 25.53 8.35
C GLY A 67 -14.13 25.17 8.72
N THR A 68 -13.45 25.99 9.52
CA THR A 68 -12.11 25.75 10.08
C THR A 68 -12.19 25.12 11.47
N ALA A 69 -11.12 24.45 11.91
CA ALA A 69 -11.00 23.93 13.28
C ALA A 69 -11.24 25.02 14.34
N LEU A 70 -10.74 26.25 14.12
CA LEU A 70 -10.92 27.37 15.03
C LEU A 70 -12.39 27.77 15.17
N HIS A 71 -13.11 27.83 14.04
CA HIS A 71 -14.55 28.13 14.03
C HIS A 71 -15.34 27.12 14.86
N TYR A 72 -15.09 25.82 14.68
CA TYR A 72 -15.73 24.77 15.49
C TYR A 72 -15.36 24.85 16.97
N ALA A 73 -14.19 25.38 17.33
CA ALA A 73 -13.76 25.49 18.72
C ALA A 73 -14.26 26.75 19.43
N THR A 74 -14.74 27.77 18.71
CA THR A 74 -14.95 29.11 19.29
C THR A 74 -16.28 29.78 18.93
N GLU A 75 -16.93 29.35 17.85
CA GLU A 75 -18.07 30.10 17.28
C GLU A 75 -19.22 29.23 16.77
N CYS A 76 -18.94 28.02 16.28
CA CYS A 76 -19.95 27.19 15.63
C CYS A 76 -21.09 26.84 16.59
N ILE A 77 -22.33 27.13 16.18
CA ILE A 77 -23.54 26.91 16.99
C ILE A 77 -23.74 25.42 17.36
N TYR A 78 -23.24 24.50 16.54
CA TYR A 78 -23.40 23.07 16.76
C TYR A 78 -22.42 22.51 17.81
N THR A 79 -21.41 23.27 18.20
CA THR A 79 -20.33 22.82 19.11
C THR A 79 -20.22 23.66 20.38
N VAL A 80 -21.27 24.44 20.71
CA VAL A 80 -21.32 25.37 21.86
C VAL A 80 -20.88 24.72 23.16
N SER A 81 -21.26 23.46 23.39
CA SER A 81 -20.89 22.69 24.59
C SER A 81 -19.38 22.54 24.82
N TRP A 82 -18.56 22.70 23.78
CA TRP A 82 -17.10 22.56 23.82
C TRP A 82 -16.36 23.86 23.50
N HIS A 83 -17.07 24.99 23.44
CA HIS A 83 -16.43 26.26 23.10
C HIS A 83 -15.31 26.63 24.07
N MET A 84 -14.32 27.26 23.47
CA MET A 84 -13.19 27.92 24.11
C MET A 84 -13.22 29.39 23.73
N ARG A 85 -12.60 30.24 24.56
CA ARG A 85 -12.57 31.67 24.30
C ARG A 85 -11.87 31.95 22.97
N LYS A 86 -12.56 32.65 22.07
CA LYS A 86 -12.00 33.06 20.78
C LYS A 86 -10.76 33.94 21.00
N PRO A 87 -9.62 33.65 20.35
CA PRO A 87 -8.47 34.52 20.40
C PRO A 87 -8.70 35.77 19.55
N ALA A 88 -8.03 36.87 19.89
CA ALA A 88 -7.85 37.96 18.93
C ALA A 88 -6.94 37.48 17.78
N ALA A 89 -7.10 38.06 16.59
CA ALA A 89 -6.47 37.56 15.35
C ALA A 89 -4.94 37.45 15.45
N ASN A 90 -4.28 38.38 16.16
CA ASN A 90 -2.84 38.39 16.39
C ASN A 90 -2.34 37.33 17.41
N PHE A 91 -3.25 36.65 18.12
CA PHE A 91 -2.92 35.67 19.16
C PHE A 91 -3.37 34.25 18.82
N GLU A 92 -3.80 33.96 17.59
CA GLU A 92 -4.26 32.63 17.18
C GLU A 92 -3.18 31.54 17.39
N GLN A 93 -1.94 31.84 17.03
CA GLN A 93 -0.82 30.90 17.19
C GLN A 93 -0.55 30.56 18.66
N GLU A 94 -0.56 31.58 19.52
CA GLU A 94 -0.33 31.41 20.96
C GLU A 94 -1.51 30.67 21.63
N TRP A 95 -2.72 30.93 21.14
CA TRP A 95 -3.91 30.19 21.54
C TRP A 95 -3.79 28.70 21.20
N LEU A 96 -3.36 28.35 19.98
CA LEU A 96 -3.16 26.96 19.58
C LEU A 96 -2.14 26.23 20.46
N LYS A 97 -1.02 26.89 20.81
CA LYS A 97 -0.02 26.33 21.74
C LYS A 97 -0.62 26.05 23.11
N ARG A 98 -1.38 27.01 23.68
CA ARG A 98 -2.03 26.85 24.99
C ARG A 98 -3.06 25.72 24.98
N VAL A 99 -3.85 25.64 23.91
CA VAL A 99 -4.87 24.60 23.74
C VAL A 99 -4.24 23.22 23.58
N ALA A 100 -3.14 23.10 22.84
CA ALA A 100 -2.41 21.84 22.66
C ALA A 100 -1.78 21.31 23.96
N ASN A 101 -1.25 22.23 24.79
CA ASN A 101 -0.58 21.86 26.03
C ASN A 101 -1.56 21.64 27.21
N ASN A 102 -2.83 22.07 27.08
CA ASN A 102 -3.83 21.92 28.13
C ASN A 102 -4.71 20.67 27.92
N LEU A 103 -4.72 19.75 28.90
CA LEU A 103 -5.49 18.51 28.80
C LEU A 103 -7.02 18.74 28.76
N VAL A 104 -7.54 19.74 29.48
CA VAL A 104 -8.97 20.08 29.49
C VAL A 104 -9.40 20.62 28.13
N SER A 105 -8.60 21.50 27.54
CA SER A 105 -8.84 22.01 26.18
C SER A 105 -8.79 20.89 25.14
N ARG A 106 -7.84 19.95 25.26
CA ARG A 106 -7.80 18.76 24.39
C ARG A 106 -9.00 17.84 24.57
N LYS A 107 -9.53 17.67 25.79
CA LYS A 107 -10.79 16.93 26.01
C LYS A 107 -11.97 17.58 25.26
N LYS A 108 -12.04 18.92 25.24
CA LYS A 108 -13.05 19.65 24.45
C LYS A 108 -12.87 19.42 22.94
N ILE A 109 -11.64 19.51 22.42
CA ILE A 109 -11.33 19.21 21.02
C ILE A 109 -11.79 17.80 20.63
N ARG A 110 -11.48 16.81 21.46
CA ARG A 110 -11.88 15.41 21.20
C ARG A 110 -13.39 15.27 21.12
N GLY A 111 -14.12 15.98 22.00
CA GLY A 111 -15.58 16.08 21.95
C GLY A 111 -16.08 16.63 20.61
N ILE A 112 -15.50 17.75 20.15
CA ILE A 112 -15.81 18.38 18.86
C ILE A 112 -15.60 17.42 17.70
N ILE A 113 -14.42 16.80 17.60
CA ILE A 113 -14.09 15.89 16.47
C ILE A 113 -14.98 14.65 16.50
N LYS A 114 -15.25 14.09 17.68
CA LYS A 114 -16.14 12.95 17.85
C LYS A 114 -17.56 13.31 17.42
N PHE A 115 -18.07 14.46 17.84
CA PHE A 115 -19.39 14.96 17.47
C PHE A 115 -19.53 15.16 15.96
N ILE A 116 -18.54 15.79 15.30
CA ILE A 116 -18.52 15.95 13.83
C ILE A 116 -18.51 14.58 13.13
N ARG A 117 -17.78 13.61 13.68
CA ARG A 117 -17.69 12.25 13.11
C ARG A 117 -18.98 11.46 13.26
N GLU A 118 -19.70 11.65 14.35
CA GLU A 118 -20.97 10.96 14.63
C GLU A 118 -22.13 11.58 13.87
N ASN A 119 -22.07 12.88 13.60
CA ASN A 119 -23.11 13.63 12.90
C ASN A 119 -22.66 14.05 11.50
N ARG A 120 -22.05 13.14 10.73
CA ARG A 120 -21.47 13.49 9.43
C ARG A 120 -22.48 14.09 8.47
N ASP A 121 -23.73 13.65 8.51
CA ASP A 121 -24.76 14.13 7.58
C ASP A 121 -25.08 15.62 7.78
N LEU A 122 -24.89 16.15 9.00
CA LEU A 122 -25.04 17.57 9.29
C LEU A 122 -23.87 18.42 8.78
N PHE A 123 -22.68 17.84 8.65
CA PHE A 123 -21.44 18.56 8.33
C PHE A 123 -20.86 18.22 6.95
N ARG A 124 -21.43 17.24 6.26
CA ARG A 124 -21.11 16.93 4.87
C ARG A 124 -21.93 17.88 3.98
N PRO A 125 -21.31 18.53 2.99
CA PRO A 125 -22.09 19.16 1.93
C PRO A 125 -23.01 18.09 1.31
N PRO A 126 -24.23 18.46 0.86
CA PRO A 126 -25.01 17.55 0.04
C PRO A 126 -24.08 17.00 -1.05
N GLN A 127 -23.89 15.68 -1.08
CA GLN A 127 -23.17 15.08 -2.19
C GLN A 127 -23.97 15.48 -3.44
N PRO A 128 -23.36 16.13 -4.45
CA PRO A 128 -24.05 16.23 -5.72
C PRO A 128 -24.44 14.81 -6.12
N SER A 129 -25.71 14.64 -6.49
CA SER A 129 -26.25 13.39 -7.00
C SER A 129 -25.23 12.77 -7.93
N THR A 130 -24.95 11.47 -7.75
CA THR A 130 -23.95 10.64 -8.42
C THR A 130 -23.99 10.65 -9.96
N SER A 131 -24.89 11.43 -10.55
CA SER A 131 -25.10 11.69 -11.96
C SER A 131 -24.31 12.87 -12.54
N GLN A 132 -23.52 13.63 -11.76
CA GLN A 132 -22.75 14.80 -12.26
C GLN A 132 -21.28 14.88 -11.80
N ARG A 133 -20.58 13.77 -11.59
CA ARG A 133 -19.10 13.77 -11.65
C ARG A 133 -18.62 12.96 -12.86
N PRO A 134 -18.51 13.57 -14.05
CA PRO A 134 -17.96 12.86 -15.20
C PRO A 134 -16.43 12.72 -15.19
N GLU A 135 -15.67 13.25 -14.21
CA GLU A 135 -14.28 13.65 -14.52
C GLU A 135 -13.14 13.24 -13.57
N LEU A 136 -13.36 12.53 -12.45
CA LEU A 136 -12.22 12.11 -11.58
C LEU A 136 -11.76 10.67 -11.84
N ASN A 137 -12.50 9.89 -12.62
CA ASN A 137 -12.11 8.50 -12.88
C ASN A 137 -10.96 8.47 -13.88
N PHE A 138 -9.93 7.70 -13.57
CA PHE A 138 -8.84 7.43 -14.51
C PHE A 138 -9.41 6.82 -15.80
N PRO A 139 -8.90 7.17 -16.99
CA PRO A 139 -9.44 6.67 -18.24
C PRO A 139 -9.47 5.14 -18.31
N SER A 140 -10.61 4.60 -18.74
CA SER A 140 -10.82 3.16 -18.95
C SER A 140 -11.12 2.90 -20.42
N HIS A 141 -10.60 1.82 -20.98
CA HIS A 141 -10.89 1.42 -22.36
C HIS A 141 -11.23 -0.07 -22.41
N PRO A 142 -12.23 -0.51 -23.19
CA PRO A 142 -12.75 -1.89 -23.14
C PRO A 142 -11.73 -2.96 -23.57
N ARG A 143 -10.62 -2.55 -24.20
CA ARG A 143 -9.54 -3.44 -24.66
C ARG A 143 -8.28 -3.40 -23.79
N THR A 144 -8.31 -2.60 -22.72
CA THR A 144 -7.22 -2.51 -21.75
C THR A 144 -7.75 -2.78 -20.35
N ILE A 145 -6.90 -3.34 -19.52
CA ILE A 145 -7.16 -3.53 -18.10
C ILE A 145 -6.27 -2.54 -17.36
N THR A 146 -6.87 -1.67 -16.55
CA THR A 146 -6.13 -0.69 -15.76
C THR A 146 -6.08 -1.17 -14.30
N CYS A 147 -4.87 -1.30 -13.77
CA CYS A 147 -4.60 -1.65 -12.37
C CYS A 147 -3.96 -0.45 -11.67
N LEU A 148 -4.69 0.16 -10.73
CA LEU A 148 -4.26 1.36 -10.02
C LEU A 148 -4.10 1.05 -8.53
N PHE A 149 -2.99 1.49 -7.94
CA PHE A 149 -2.78 1.45 -6.51
C PHE A 149 -1.97 2.67 -6.08
N ALA A 150 -2.62 3.62 -5.39
CA ALA A 150 -2.05 4.92 -5.07
C ALA A 150 -1.50 5.61 -6.33
N ASP A 151 -0.19 5.88 -6.40
CA ASP A 151 0.52 6.43 -7.55
C ASP A 151 0.96 5.37 -8.58
N ASP A 152 1.09 4.11 -8.17
CA ASP A 152 1.48 3.00 -9.05
C ASP A 152 0.33 2.64 -9.99
N SER A 153 0.55 2.86 -11.29
CA SER A 153 -0.43 2.59 -12.35
C SER A 153 0.12 1.57 -13.34
N ALA A 154 -0.69 0.57 -13.71
CA ALA A 154 -0.36 -0.42 -14.72
C ALA A 154 -1.50 -0.58 -15.71
N VAL A 155 -1.16 -0.71 -16.99
CA VAL A 155 -2.10 -0.89 -18.09
C VAL A 155 -1.73 -2.15 -18.84
N LEU A 156 -2.68 -3.07 -18.97
CA LEU A 156 -2.50 -4.32 -19.67
C LEU A 156 -3.35 -4.33 -20.95
N ALA A 157 -2.78 -4.82 -22.04
CA ALA A 157 -3.50 -5.09 -23.27
C ALA A 157 -3.20 -6.52 -23.75
N GLN A 158 -4.21 -7.21 -24.25
CA GLN A 158 -4.10 -8.58 -24.77
C GLN A 158 -4.45 -8.61 -26.26
N GLY A 159 -3.74 -9.44 -27.01
CA GLY A 159 -4.00 -9.62 -28.44
C GLY A 159 -3.18 -10.77 -29.03
N THR A 160 -3.56 -11.18 -30.24
CA THR A 160 -2.88 -12.26 -30.98
C THR A 160 -1.59 -11.79 -31.67
N THR A 161 -1.51 -10.48 -32.00
CA THR A 161 -0.38 -9.89 -32.71
C THR A 161 0.18 -8.70 -31.95
N ILE A 162 1.51 -8.58 -31.88
CA ILE A 162 2.19 -7.50 -31.15
C ILE A 162 1.80 -6.13 -31.72
N LYS A 163 1.75 -5.98 -33.05
CA LYS A 163 1.31 -4.73 -33.70
C LYS A 163 -0.08 -4.27 -33.24
N TYR A 164 -1.00 -5.20 -33.02
CA TYR A 164 -2.34 -4.89 -32.51
C TYR A 164 -2.29 -4.43 -31.04
N ILE A 165 -1.50 -5.12 -30.21
CA ILE A 165 -1.29 -4.74 -28.80
C ILE A 165 -0.69 -3.34 -28.71
N LEU A 166 0.38 -3.07 -29.46
CA LEU A 166 1.05 -1.77 -29.48
C LEU A 166 0.11 -0.64 -29.93
N ARG A 167 -0.66 -0.85 -31.01
CA ARG A 167 -1.65 0.13 -31.46
C ARG A 167 -2.72 0.38 -30.40
N THR A 168 -3.16 -0.66 -29.71
CA THR A 168 -4.19 -0.56 -28.67
C THR A 168 -3.65 0.19 -27.44
N LEU A 169 -2.41 -0.09 -27.04
CA LEU A 169 -1.74 0.62 -25.96
C LEU A 169 -1.50 2.07 -26.32
N GLN A 170 -0.91 2.37 -27.48
CA GLN A 170 -0.65 3.76 -27.89
C GLN A 170 -1.94 4.56 -28.00
N TYR A 171 -3.00 3.99 -28.58
CA TYR A 171 -4.31 4.63 -28.62
C TYR A 171 -4.86 4.89 -27.22
N PHE A 172 -4.68 3.95 -26.30
CA PHE A 172 -5.09 4.13 -24.92
C PHE A 172 -4.32 5.28 -24.26
N LEU A 173 -2.99 5.37 -24.42
CA LEU A 173 -2.14 6.34 -23.72
C LEU A 173 -2.50 7.81 -23.97
N VAL A 174 -3.10 8.14 -25.12
CA VAL A 174 -3.60 9.50 -25.42
C VAL A 174 -4.64 9.97 -24.38
N SER A 175 -5.55 9.10 -23.94
CA SER A 175 -6.60 9.50 -22.99
C SER A 175 -6.06 9.78 -21.57
N PRO A 176 -5.18 8.94 -20.97
CA PRO A 176 -4.44 9.29 -19.76
C PRO A 176 -3.61 10.55 -19.89
N GLU A 177 -2.94 10.82 -21.01
CA GLU A 177 -2.16 12.06 -21.19
C GLU A 177 -3.03 13.31 -21.06
N GLU A 178 -4.17 13.35 -21.76
CA GLU A 178 -5.14 14.45 -21.67
C GLU A 178 -5.67 14.59 -20.23
N TRP A 179 -5.99 13.47 -19.58
CA TRP A 179 -6.47 13.44 -18.20
C TRP A 179 -5.42 13.95 -17.22
N LEU A 180 -4.19 13.46 -17.30
CA LEU A 180 -3.07 13.88 -16.46
C LEU A 180 -2.75 15.37 -16.64
N THR A 181 -2.81 15.87 -17.88
CA THR A 181 -2.63 17.29 -18.19
C THR A 181 -3.75 18.13 -17.59
N LYS A 182 -5.00 17.71 -17.74
CA LYS A 182 -6.18 18.38 -17.16
C LYS A 182 -6.09 18.47 -15.64
N TRP A 183 -5.64 17.39 -15.00
CA TRP A 183 -5.48 17.30 -13.54
C TRP A 183 -4.14 17.82 -13.03
N ARG A 184 -3.25 18.29 -13.92
CA ARG A 184 -1.91 18.81 -13.60
C ARG A 184 -1.06 17.82 -12.80
N ILE A 185 -1.16 16.54 -13.14
CA ILE A 185 -0.39 15.46 -12.51
C ILE A 185 0.86 15.22 -13.35
N ALA A 186 2.04 15.47 -12.78
CA ALA A 186 3.31 15.18 -13.43
C ALA A 186 3.61 13.68 -13.37
N VAL A 187 3.88 13.07 -14.53
CA VAL A 187 4.32 11.67 -14.62
C VAL A 187 5.85 11.62 -14.63
N ASN A 188 6.38 10.60 -13.96
CA ASN A 188 7.80 10.27 -14.05
C ASN A 188 7.99 9.27 -15.20
N THR A 189 8.42 9.77 -16.35
CA THR A 189 8.63 8.97 -17.57
C THR A 189 9.78 7.97 -17.41
N ASP A 190 10.85 8.32 -16.68
CA ASP A 190 11.96 7.41 -16.38
C ASP A 190 11.53 6.13 -15.62
N LYS A 191 10.52 6.26 -14.75
CA LYS A 191 9.94 5.12 -14.01
C LYS A 191 8.86 4.37 -14.78
N THR A 192 8.44 4.90 -15.93
CA THR A 192 7.42 4.30 -16.76
C THR A 192 8.09 3.33 -17.72
N ASN A 193 7.88 2.03 -17.50
CA ASN A 193 8.49 0.99 -18.33
C ASN A 193 7.41 0.11 -18.96
N ALA A 194 7.71 -0.42 -20.15
CA ALA A 194 6.85 -1.36 -20.84
C ALA A 194 7.47 -2.77 -20.83
N ILE A 195 6.63 -3.79 -20.67
CA ILE A 195 7.04 -5.20 -20.67
C ILE A 195 6.10 -6.02 -21.55
N ILE A 196 6.65 -6.94 -22.35
CA ILE A 196 5.87 -7.89 -23.17
C ILE A 196 5.94 -9.28 -22.54
N PHE A 197 4.77 -9.85 -22.30
CA PHE A 197 4.63 -11.25 -21.92
C PHE A 197 4.32 -12.10 -23.15
N ARG A 198 5.19 -13.07 -23.48
CA ARG A 198 4.96 -14.00 -24.58
C ARG A 198 5.59 -15.36 -24.34
N LYS A 199 5.01 -16.40 -24.95
CA LYS A 199 5.57 -17.74 -24.95
C LYS A 199 6.58 -17.89 -26.11
N GLY A 200 7.81 -18.28 -25.80
CA GLY A 200 8.87 -18.54 -26.80
C GLY A 200 10.01 -17.50 -26.82
N CYS A 201 11.03 -17.74 -27.64
CA CYS A 201 12.17 -16.85 -27.83
C CYS A 201 12.14 -16.24 -29.22
N THR A 202 12.06 -14.91 -29.30
CA THR A 202 12.53 -14.16 -30.47
C THR A 202 13.06 -12.83 -29.97
N ASN A 203 14.26 -12.45 -30.41
CA ASN A 203 14.73 -11.07 -30.33
C ASN A 203 13.78 -10.23 -31.17
N TYR A 204 12.80 -9.62 -30.53
CA TYR A 204 11.90 -8.67 -31.18
C TYR A 204 12.17 -7.34 -30.51
N ASN A 205 12.60 -6.35 -31.30
CA ASN A 205 12.54 -4.96 -30.89
C ASN A 205 11.09 -4.51 -31.09
N PRO A 206 10.31 -4.31 -30.02
CA PRO A 206 9.01 -3.69 -30.15
C PRO A 206 9.14 -2.28 -30.74
N ALA A 207 8.15 -1.90 -31.55
CA ALA A 207 8.04 -0.52 -32.03
C ALA A 207 7.89 0.45 -30.85
N HIS A 208 8.23 1.72 -31.08
CA HIS A 208 8.19 2.77 -30.07
C HIS A 208 6.76 2.94 -29.52
N LEU A 209 6.64 2.86 -28.19
CA LEU A 209 5.51 3.42 -27.44
C LEU A 209 5.97 4.75 -26.90
N GLU A 210 5.11 5.75 -26.98
CA GLU A 210 5.41 7.11 -26.54
C GLU A 210 4.38 7.56 -25.51
N LEU A 211 4.86 8.24 -24.47
CA LEU A 211 4.04 8.91 -23.47
C LEU A 211 4.55 10.35 -23.34
N PHE A 212 3.69 11.34 -23.57
CA PHE A 212 4.06 12.76 -23.63
C PHE A 212 5.21 13.04 -24.61
N GLU A 213 5.17 12.43 -25.78
CA GLU A 213 6.23 12.52 -26.82
C GLU A 213 7.59 11.94 -26.38
N GLU A 214 7.68 11.29 -25.21
CA GLU A 214 8.87 10.60 -24.75
C GLU A 214 8.74 9.08 -24.96
N PRO A 215 9.78 8.41 -25.49
CA PRO A 215 9.73 6.97 -25.73
C PRO A 215 9.79 6.18 -24.41
N ILE A 216 8.87 5.23 -24.26
CA ILE A 216 8.82 4.32 -23.11
C ILE A 216 9.88 3.22 -23.29
N GLU A 217 10.72 3.02 -22.26
CA GLU A 217 11.73 1.97 -22.27
C GLU A 217 11.10 0.58 -22.14
N TRP A 218 11.55 -0.35 -22.99
CA TRP A 218 11.17 -1.75 -22.95
C TRP A 218 12.12 -2.57 -22.06
N VAL A 219 11.59 -3.11 -20.98
CA VAL A 219 12.37 -3.86 -19.99
C VAL A 219 12.02 -5.35 -19.99
N THR A 220 12.96 -6.17 -19.50
CA THR A 220 12.75 -7.63 -19.38
C THR A 220 12.16 -8.06 -18.05
N ASP A 221 12.31 -7.23 -17.03
CA ASP A 221 11.68 -7.38 -15.73
C ASP A 221 11.24 -6.02 -15.21
N VAL A 222 10.08 -5.99 -14.55
CA VAL A 222 9.49 -4.78 -13.98
C VAL A 222 9.08 -5.05 -12.54
N LYS A 223 9.21 -4.05 -11.68
CA LYS A 223 8.74 -4.12 -10.30
C LYS A 223 7.42 -3.39 -10.15
N TYR A 224 6.37 -4.11 -9.77
CA TYR A 224 5.04 -3.57 -9.51
C TYR A 224 4.58 -4.01 -8.12
N LEU A 225 4.21 -3.07 -7.26
CA LEU A 225 3.77 -3.33 -5.87
C LEU A 225 4.73 -4.27 -5.11
N GLY A 226 6.05 -4.09 -5.29
CA GLY A 226 7.07 -4.92 -4.64
C GLY A 226 7.28 -6.32 -5.21
N LEU A 227 6.47 -6.77 -6.17
CA LEU A 227 6.67 -7.99 -6.94
C LEU A 227 7.50 -7.68 -8.19
N ILE A 228 8.52 -8.50 -8.47
CA ILE A 228 9.31 -8.38 -9.70
C ILE A 228 8.80 -9.43 -10.68
N ILE A 229 8.34 -8.99 -11.84
CA ILE A 229 7.74 -9.83 -12.87
C ILE A 229 8.66 -9.81 -14.08
N ASP A 230 9.24 -10.95 -14.44
CA ASP A 230 10.01 -11.10 -15.69
C ASP A 230 9.10 -11.46 -16.86
N ASN A 231 9.54 -11.14 -18.08
CA ASN A 231 8.81 -11.36 -19.33
C ASN A 231 8.42 -12.83 -19.60
N LYS A 232 9.05 -13.78 -18.90
CA LYS A 232 8.78 -15.22 -18.97
C LYS A 232 8.02 -15.75 -17.73
N LEU A 233 7.65 -14.89 -16.79
CA LEU A 233 6.96 -15.24 -15.54
C LEU A 233 7.68 -16.35 -14.75
N THR A 234 9.01 -16.37 -14.79
CA THR A 234 9.83 -17.36 -14.07
C THR A 234 10.02 -17.02 -12.59
N PHE A 235 9.84 -15.73 -12.24
CA PHE A 235 10.08 -15.10 -10.96
C PHE A 235 11.52 -15.25 -10.45
N ARG A 236 12.49 -15.55 -11.33
CA ARG A 236 13.89 -15.78 -10.93
C ARG A 236 14.48 -14.54 -10.26
N GLN A 237 14.29 -13.36 -10.86
CA GLN A 237 14.77 -12.10 -10.30
C GLN A 237 14.09 -11.77 -8.99
N HIS A 238 12.78 -12.01 -8.89
CA HIS A 238 12.05 -11.83 -7.64
C HIS A 238 12.61 -12.69 -6.50
N ILE A 239 12.88 -13.97 -6.74
CA ILE A 239 13.47 -14.83 -5.70
C ILE A 239 14.89 -14.37 -5.31
N SER A 240 15.69 -13.84 -6.25
CA SER A 240 16.99 -13.24 -5.92
C SER A 240 16.83 -12.01 -5.03
N TYR A 241 15.91 -11.11 -5.39
CA TYR A 241 15.56 -9.94 -4.60
C TYR A 241 15.09 -10.31 -3.18
N LEU A 242 14.20 -11.30 -3.05
CA LEU A 242 13.73 -11.79 -1.75
C LEU A 242 14.89 -12.37 -0.92
N LYS A 243 15.81 -13.12 -1.55
CA LYS A 243 16.99 -13.67 -0.89
C LYS A 243 17.87 -12.57 -0.31
N GLU A 244 18.18 -11.53 -1.08
CA GLU A 244 19.03 -10.42 -0.64
C GLU A 244 18.38 -9.64 0.51
N LYS A 245 17.10 -9.29 0.36
CA LYS A 245 16.32 -8.60 1.40
C LYS A 245 16.23 -9.41 2.69
N PHE A 246 16.06 -10.73 2.56
CA PHE A 246 16.02 -11.66 3.67
C PHE A 246 17.34 -11.73 4.42
N TRP A 247 18.47 -11.89 3.72
CA TRP A 247 19.79 -11.93 4.37
C TRP A 247 20.17 -10.60 5.01
N ALA A 248 19.89 -9.48 4.33
CA ALA A 248 20.08 -8.14 4.91
C ALA A 248 19.34 -8.01 6.26
N LYS A 249 18.10 -8.52 6.34
CA LYS A 249 17.34 -8.52 7.59
C LYS A 249 17.90 -9.50 8.63
N ILE A 250 18.33 -10.69 8.22
CA ILE A 250 18.98 -11.65 9.13
C ILE A 250 20.20 -11.03 9.76
N TYR A 251 21.09 -10.38 8.99
CA TYR A 251 22.32 -9.80 9.53
C TYR A 251 22.05 -8.79 10.64
N LEU A 252 20.99 -7.98 10.51
CA LEU A 252 20.54 -7.07 11.56
C LEU A 252 19.97 -7.80 12.79
N CYS A 253 19.31 -8.93 12.59
CA CYS A 253 18.69 -9.72 13.66
C CYS A 253 19.60 -10.81 14.24
N LEU A 254 20.82 -11.00 13.71
CA LEU A 254 21.76 -12.04 14.15
C LEU A 254 22.07 -11.97 15.65
N PRO A 255 22.27 -10.80 16.28
CA PRO A 255 22.49 -10.71 17.73
C PRO A 255 21.33 -11.29 18.55
N LEU A 256 20.10 -11.23 18.02
CA LEU A 256 18.89 -11.74 18.67
C LEU A 256 18.60 -13.21 18.35
N ILE A 257 19.00 -13.69 17.17
CA ILE A 257 18.60 -15.02 16.69
C ILE A 257 19.75 -16.04 16.82
N GLY A 258 21.00 -15.58 16.75
CA GLY A 258 22.18 -16.42 16.71
C GLY A 258 22.48 -17.16 18.02
N ARG A 259 23.56 -17.94 17.98
CA ARG A 259 24.02 -18.80 19.08
C ARG A 259 24.28 -18.07 20.41
N ASN A 260 24.70 -16.81 20.35
CA ASN A 260 25.04 -16.01 21.53
C ASN A 260 23.83 -15.25 22.09
N SER A 261 22.65 -15.40 21.50
CA SER A 261 21.44 -14.75 21.98
C SER A 261 20.87 -15.48 23.20
N SER A 262 20.59 -14.72 24.26
CA SER A 262 19.88 -15.16 25.46
C SER A 262 18.38 -15.38 25.26
N LEU A 263 17.83 -15.08 24.08
CA LEU A 263 16.42 -15.32 23.79
C LEU A 263 16.08 -16.81 23.79
N SER A 264 14.92 -17.15 24.34
CA SER A 264 14.36 -18.50 24.27
C SER A 264 14.13 -18.92 22.81
N LEU A 265 14.17 -20.24 22.57
CA LEU A 265 13.91 -20.81 21.25
C LEU A 265 12.54 -20.38 20.71
N GLU A 266 11.52 -20.36 21.56
CA GLU A 266 10.17 -19.93 21.20
C GLU A 266 10.14 -18.48 20.69
N ASN A 267 10.78 -17.55 21.40
CA ASN A 267 10.86 -16.15 20.98
C ASN A 267 11.63 -15.98 19.66
N LYS A 268 12.70 -16.77 19.45
CA LYS A 268 13.43 -16.79 18.17
C LYS A 268 12.54 -17.29 17.01
N LEU A 269 11.70 -18.30 17.26
CA LEU A 269 10.74 -18.79 16.26
C LEU A 269 9.63 -17.79 15.97
N ILE A 270 9.16 -17.03 16.98
CA ILE A 270 8.20 -15.94 16.78
C ILE A 270 8.80 -14.87 15.88
N LEU A 271 10.04 -14.43 16.14
CA LEU A 271 10.76 -13.48 15.27
C LEU A 271 10.87 -14.00 13.84
N PHE A 272 11.19 -15.27 13.66
CA PHE A 272 11.20 -15.88 12.33
C PHE A 272 9.83 -15.81 11.67
N LYS A 273 8.77 -16.27 12.34
CA LYS A 273 7.41 -16.33 11.79
C LYS A 273 6.85 -14.94 11.44
N GLN A 274 7.12 -13.94 12.27
CA GLN A 274 6.51 -12.60 12.16
C GLN A 274 7.33 -11.60 11.34
N VAL A 275 8.66 -11.73 11.32
CA VAL A 275 9.53 -10.73 10.68
C VAL A 275 10.21 -11.28 9.43
N LEU A 276 10.77 -12.49 9.51
CA LEU A 276 11.65 -13.01 8.46
C LEU A 276 10.90 -13.82 7.41
N ARG A 277 9.96 -14.68 7.82
CA ARG A 277 9.13 -15.47 6.89
C ARG A 277 8.30 -14.59 5.95
N PRO A 278 7.65 -13.49 6.40
CA PRO A 278 6.88 -12.63 5.50
C PRO A 278 7.71 -11.99 4.38
N ILE A 279 9.01 -11.79 4.59
CA ILE A 279 9.92 -11.32 3.52
C ILE A 279 10.01 -12.38 2.43
N LEU A 280 10.19 -13.66 2.80
CA LEU A 280 10.26 -14.76 1.84
C LEU A 280 8.92 -15.09 1.19
N THR A 281 7.80 -14.77 1.84
CA THR A 281 6.45 -15.17 1.40
C THR A 281 5.63 -14.00 0.86
N TYR A 282 6.24 -12.82 0.71
CA TYR A 282 5.61 -11.66 0.09
C TYR A 282 5.16 -11.99 -1.33
N ALA A 283 3.90 -11.71 -1.68
CA ALA A 283 3.32 -12.05 -2.98
C ALA A 283 3.37 -13.55 -3.37
N ALA A 284 3.52 -14.44 -2.37
CA ALA A 284 3.54 -15.90 -2.56
C ALA A 284 2.36 -16.46 -3.36
N PRO A 285 1.12 -15.93 -3.25
CA PRO A 285 0.02 -16.38 -4.10
C PRO A 285 0.29 -16.29 -5.60
N ILE A 286 1.14 -15.34 -6.04
CA ILE A 286 1.47 -15.10 -7.44
C ILE A 286 2.73 -15.88 -7.83
N TRP A 287 3.87 -15.60 -7.21
CA TRP A 287 5.13 -16.25 -7.60
C TRP A 287 5.21 -17.72 -7.16
N GLY A 288 4.30 -18.20 -6.31
CA GLY A 288 4.18 -19.62 -5.94
C GLY A 288 3.98 -20.56 -7.13
N LEU A 289 3.58 -20.01 -8.29
CA LEU A 289 3.50 -20.70 -9.58
C LEU A 289 4.88 -20.93 -10.25
N ALA A 290 5.94 -20.33 -9.73
CA ALA A 290 7.29 -20.50 -10.26
C ALA A 290 7.75 -21.96 -10.24
N ALA A 291 8.73 -22.27 -11.10
CA ALA A 291 9.32 -23.59 -11.19
C ALA A 291 9.79 -24.12 -9.82
N LEU A 292 9.67 -25.44 -9.60
CA LEU A 292 10.04 -26.08 -8.35
C LEU A 292 11.50 -25.78 -7.95
N SER A 293 12.40 -25.61 -8.92
CA SER A 293 13.80 -25.21 -8.70
C SER A 293 13.92 -23.83 -8.02
N ASN A 294 13.06 -22.87 -8.37
CA ASN A 294 13.02 -21.55 -7.73
C ASN A 294 12.41 -21.62 -6.32
N LYS A 295 11.32 -22.37 -6.15
CA LYS A 295 10.73 -22.62 -4.81
C LYS A 295 11.73 -23.29 -3.85
N LYS A 296 12.52 -24.27 -4.35
CA LYS A 296 13.57 -24.94 -3.58
C LYS A 296 14.63 -23.96 -3.05
N LYS A 297 14.96 -22.89 -3.79
CA LYS A 297 15.91 -21.87 -3.30
C LYS A 297 15.38 -21.18 -2.04
N VAL A 298 14.09 -20.86 -1.99
CA VAL A 298 13.45 -20.25 -0.81
C VAL A 298 13.42 -21.23 0.37
N GLN A 299 13.12 -22.52 0.11
CA GLN A 299 13.19 -23.57 1.14
C GLN A 299 14.60 -23.68 1.74
N ILE A 300 15.64 -23.60 0.91
CA ILE A 300 17.04 -23.62 1.39
C ILE A 300 17.32 -22.44 2.32
N LEU A 301 16.78 -21.25 2.04
CA LEU A 301 16.94 -20.08 2.92
C LEU A 301 16.27 -20.30 4.29
N GLN A 302 15.05 -20.84 4.30
CA GLN A 302 14.38 -21.23 5.53
C GLN A 302 15.22 -22.25 6.31
N ASN A 303 15.73 -23.30 5.66
CA ASN A 303 16.52 -24.34 6.31
C ASN A 303 17.81 -23.77 6.92
N LYS A 304 18.49 -22.87 6.22
CA LYS A 304 19.69 -22.19 6.74
C LYS A 304 19.38 -21.38 8.00
N LEU A 305 18.30 -20.61 7.99
CA LEU A 305 17.88 -19.82 9.14
C LEU A 305 17.49 -20.70 10.33
N LEU A 306 16.68 -21.76 10.11
CA LEU A 306 16.28 -22.66 11.19
C LEU A 306 17.50 -23.29 11.87
N ARG A 307 18.52 -23.70 11.09
CA ARG A 307 19.78 -24.20 11.65
C ARG A 307 20.52 -23.18 12.51
N ILE A 308 20.50 -21.90 12.11
CA ILE A 308 21.10 -20.81 12.91
C ILE A 308 20.34 -20.65 14.24
N ILE A 309 19.00 -20.70 14.21
CA ILE A 309 18.13 -20.56 15.39
C ILE A 309 18.43 -21.65 16.43
N VAL A 310 18.50 -22.91 16.01
CA VAL A 310 18.74 -24.06 16.91
C VAL A 310 20.23 -24.36 17.13
N ASN A 311 21.13 -23.61 16.48
CA ASN A 311 22.56 -23.89 16.46
C ASN A 311 22.89 -25.36 16.09
N ALA A 312 22.17 -25.90 15.08
CA ALA A 312 22.27 -27.32 14.72
C ALA A 312 23.52 -27.64 13.88
N PRO A 313 24.23 -28.74 14.18
CA PRO A 313 25.37 -29.17 13.38
C PRO A 313 24.94 -29.72 12.02
N TRP A 314 25.89 -29.81 11.09
CA TRP A 314 25.66 -30.13 9.67
C TRP A 314 25.00 -31.50 9.44
N PHE A 315 25.29 -32.49 10.29
CA PHE A 315 24.80 -33.87 10.15
C PHE A 315 23.34 -34.07 10.60
N ILE A 316 22.75 -33.13 11.34
CA ILE A 316 21.33 -33.21 11.70
C ILE A 316 20.49 -33.01 10.43
N ARG A 317 19.53 -33.90 10.18
CA ARG A 317 18.66 -33.81 9.00
C ARG A 317 17.69 -32.64 9.11
N ASN A 318 17.44 -31.93 8.00
CA ASN A 318 16.48 -30.81 7.98
C ASN A 318 15.07 -31.27 8.38
N SER A 319 14.67 -32.50 8.02
CA SER A 319 13.37 -33.06 8.38
C SER A 319 13.16 -33.14 9.90
N VAL A 320 14.20 -33.50 10.65
CA VAL A 320 14.18 -33.55 12.12
C VAL A 320 13.98 -32.15 12.69
N ILE A 321 14.77 -31.17 12.24
CA ILE A 321 14.64 -29.76 12.66
C ILE A 321 13.22 -29.23 12.41
N HIS A 322 12.64 -29.56 11.26
CA HIS A 322 11.27 -29.15 10.92
C HIS A 322 10.22 -29.80 11.82
N SER A 323 10.36 -31.10 12.11
CA SER A 323 9.49 -31.85 12.99
C SER A 323 9.55 -31.30 14.42
N ASP A 324 10.75 -31.14 14.96
CA ASP A 324 10.94 -30.70 16.35
C ASP A 324 10.44 -29.27 16.57
N LEU A 325 10.67 -28.38 15.60
CA LEU A 325 10.22 -26.98 15.68
C LEU A 325 8.76 -26.78 15.25
N GLN A 326 8.10 -27.84 14.76
CA GLN A 326 6.74 -27.78 14.19
C GLN A 326 6.64 -26.68 13.10
N ILE A 327 7.64 -26.63 12.22
CA ILE A 327 7.72 -25.66 11.14
C ILE A 327 7.40 -26.36 9.81
N GLU A 328 6.31 -25.93 9.19
CA GLU A 328 5.92 -26.36 7.85
C GLU A 328 6.95 -25.98 6.76
N SER A 329 6.93 -26.70 5.64
CA SER A 329 7.73 -26.35 4.47
C SER A 329 7.21 -25.06 3.83
N ILE A 330 8.09 -24.36 3.11
CA ILE A 330 7.74 -23.16 2.35
C ILE A 330 6.65 -23.49 1.33
N GLU A 331 6.75 -24.63 0.66
CA GLU A 331 5.74 -25.04 -0.33
C GLU A 331 4.35 -25.20 0.28
N TYR A 332 4.25 -25.88 1.42
CA TYR A 332 2.98 -26.02 2.12
C TYR A 332 2.46 -24.66 2.65
N HIS A 333 3.36 -23.83 3.18
CA HIS A 333 2.99 -22.49 3.64
C HIS A 333 2.47 -21.60 2.49
N ILE A 334 3.12 -21.62 1.33
CA ILE A 334 2.66 -20.90 0.13
C ILE A 334 1.27 -21.40 -0.25
N GLN A 335 1.04 -22.71 -0.30
CA GLN A 335 -0.29 -23.27 -0.60
C GLN A 335 -1.35 -22.77 0.39
N LYS A 336 -1.04 -22.71 1.69
CA LYS A 336 -1.94 -22.19 2.72
C LYS A 336 -2.24 -20.69 2.51
N LEU A 337 -1.22 -19.89 2.18
CA LEU A 337 -1.38 -18.46 1.87
C LEU A 337 -2.22 -18.25 0.61
N SER A 338 -1.93 -18.97 -0.47
CA SER A 338 -2.68 -18.92 -1.71
C SER A 338 -4.14 -19.28 -1.49
N ARG A 339 -4.42 -20.38 -0.77
CA ARG A 339 -5.80 -20.78 -0.44
C ARG A 339 -6.53 -19.68 0.31
N LYS A 340 -5.95 -19.18 1.41
CA LYS A 340 -6.56 -18.11 2.21
C LYS A 340 -6.82 -16.85 1.39
N PHE A 341 -5.90 -16.51 0.49
CA PHE A 341 -6.03 -15.36 -0.41
C PHE A 341 -7.20 -15.53 -1.38
N PHE A 342 -7.25 -16.63 -2.12
CA PHE A 342 -8.29 -16.84 -3.14
C PHE A 342 -9.67 -17.12 -2.53
N THR A 343 -9.77 -17.85 -1.42
CA THR A 343 -11.06 -18.02 -0.71
C THR A 343 -11.54 -16.68 -0.17
N GLY A 344 -10.63 -15.87 0.38
CA GLY A 344 -10.97 -14.54 0.90
C GLY A 344 -11.49 -13.57 -0.16
N ILE A 345 -11.07 -13.71 -1.42
CA ILE A 345 -11.59 -12.89 -2.54
C ILE A 345 -13.02 -13.30 -2.88
N ILE A 346 -13.30 -14.60 -2.96
CA ILE A 346 -14.63 -15.13 -3.33
C ILE A 346 -15.66 -14.84 -2.23
N ASP A 347 -15.23 -14.96 -0.97
CA ASP A 347 -16.09 -14.74 0.20
C ASP A 347 -16.17 -13.26 0.61
N ASP A 348 -15.56 -12.34 -0.15
CA ASP A 348 -15.55 -10.91 0.18
C ASP A 348 -16.94 -10.28 -0.10
N PRO A 349 -17.52 -9.53 0.87
CA PRO A 349 -18.81 -8.86 0.65
C PRO A 349 -18.76 -7.76 -0.40
N ASN A 350 -17.58 -7.31 -0.82
CA ASN A 350 -17.42 -6.32 -1.87
C ASN A 350 -17.37 -6.97 -3.25
N ASN A 351 -18.44 -6.80 -4.03
CA ASN A 351 -18.55 -7.31 -5.39
C ASN A 351 -17.36 -6.91 -6.28
N LEU A 352 -16.80 -5.70 -6.13
CA LEU A 352 -15.62 -5.28 -6.93
C LEU A 352 -14.39 -6.17 -6.73
N ILE A 353 -14.28 -6.81 -5.56
CA ILE A 353 -13.21 -7.74 -5.21
C ILE A 353 -13.60 -9.15 -5.67
N ALA A 354 -14.83 -9.60 -5.40
CA ALA A 354 -15.31 -10.91 -5.79
C ALA A 354 -15.28 -11.12 -7.33
N ASP A 355 -15.72 -10.11 -8.08
CA ASP A 355 -15.77 -10.11 -9.56
C ASP A 355 -14.36 -10.19 -10.19
N GLN A 356 -13.29 -9.94 -9.44
CA GLN A 356 -11.91 -10.15 -9.94
C GLN A 356 -11.59 -11.63 -10.20
N THR A 357 -12.42 -12.56 -9.72
CA THR A 357 -12.25 -14.01 -9.98
C THR A 357 -12.80 -14.45 -11.34
N ASP A 358 -13.62 -13.63 -12.00
CA ASP A 358 -14.26 -13.93 -13.28
C ASP A 358 -13.28 -13.97 -14.47
N PHE A 359 -12.06 -13.45 -14.28
CA PHE A 359 -10.97 -13.55 -15.27
C PHE A 359 -10.43 -14.99 -15.45
N THR A 360 -10.93 -15.97 -14.71
CA THR A 360 -10.49 -17.36 -14.78
C THR A 360 -11.57 -18.25 -15.40
N GLU A 361 -11.26 -18.89 -16.54
CA GLU A 361 -12.19 -19.81 -17.20
C GLU A 361 -12.57 -20.97 -16.27
N PHE A 362 -13.82 -20.98 -15.81
CA PHE A 362 -14.35 -22.05 -15.01
C PHE A 362 -14.65 -23.28 -15.89
N ASN A 363 -13.72 -24.24 -15.95
CA ASN A 363 -13.93 -25.50 -16.69
C ASN A 363 -14.92 -26.48 -16.01
N GLY A 364 -15.83 -25.99 -15.14
CA GLY A 364 -16.91 -26.78 -14.54
C GLY A 364 -16.49 -27.81 -13.48
N ARG A 365 -15.19 -28.12 -13.34
CA ARG A 365 -14.71 -29.24 -12.50
C ARG A 365 -14.45 -28.88 -11.03
N ASN A 366 -14.14 -27.63 -10.69
CA ASN A 366 -13.83 -27.21 -9.33
C ASN A 366 -14.18 -25.74 -9.08
N ARG A 367 -14.79 -25.42 -7.92
CA ARG A 367 -15.33 -24.10 -7.51
C ARG A 367 -14.33 -22.93 -7.41
N TYR A 368 -13.04 -23.12 -7.67
CA TYR A 368 -11.99 -22.10 -7.43
C TYR A 368 -11.16 -21.82 -8.70
N PRO A 369 -10.41 -20.69 -8.77
CA PRO A 369 -9.57 -20.34 -9.91
C PRO A 369 -8.38 -21.32 -10.08
N TYR A 370 -8.62 -22.48 -10.67
CA TYR A 370 -7.60 -23.50 -10.93
C TYR A 370 -7.11 -23.52 -12.38
N ALA A 371 -7.76 -22.76 -13.26
CA ALA A 371 -7.63 -22.92 -14.69
C ALA A 371 -6.76 -21.81 -15.31
N ALA A 372 -5.45 -21.91 -15.12
CA ALA A 372 -4.50 -21.27 -16.04
C ALA A 372 -3.19 -22.04 -16.19
N THR A 373 -2.83 -22.96 -15.29
CA THR A 373 -1.55 -23.66 -15.39
C THR A 373 -1.68 -25.15 -15.11
N LYS A 374 -1.27 -25.94 -16.11
CA LYS A 374 -1.11 -27.41 -16.16
C LYS A 374 -0.21 -28.01 -15.06
N TRP A 375 0.11 -27.27 -13.99
CA TRP A 375 1.23 -27.51 -13.07
C TRP A 375 0.91 -27.33 -11.58
N SER A 376 -0.34 -27.08 -11.21
CA SER A 376 -0.77 -27.26 -9.81
C SER A 376 -1.16 -28.73 -9.61
N LEU A 377 -0.44 -29.45 -8.75
CA LEU A 377 -0.86 -30.76 -8.26
C LEU A 377 -2.33 -30.69 -7.80
N PRO A 378 -3.18 -31.65 -8.19
CA PRO A 378 -4.61 -31.61 -7.88
C PRO A 378 -4.81 -31.57 -6.37
N LEU A 379 -5.42 -30.48 -5.89
CA LEU A 379 -5.89 -30.37 -4.52
C LEU A 379 -7.20 -31.16 -4.42
N LYS A 380 -7.12 -32.45 -4.09
CA LYS A 380 -8.30 -33.16 -3.62
C LYS A 380 -8.74 -32.54 -2.29
N PRO A 381 -9.99 -32.10 -2.13
CA PRO A 381 -10.54 -31.90 -0.79
C PRO A 381 -10.51 -33.26 -0.07
N SER A 382 -10.04 -33.25 1.17
CA SER A 382 -10.16 -34.37 2.11
C SER A 382 -11.62 -34.64 2.44
#